data_AF-A0A431TPZ3-F1
#
_entry.id   AF-A0A431TPZ3-F1
#
_cell.length_a   1.000
_cell.length_b   1.000
_cell.length_c   1.000
_cell.angle_alpha   90.00
_cell.angle_beta   90.00
_cell.angle_gamma   90.00
#
_symmetry.space_group_name_H-M   'P 1'
#
loop_
_entity.id
_entity.type
_entity.pdbx_description
1 polymer ?
#
loop_
_entity_poly.entity_id
_entity_poly.type
_entity_poly.pdbx_seq_one_letter_code
_entity_poly.pdbx_strand_id
1 'polypeptide(L)' 'MNWRTLLPLALLVLAGCSTPPNEVMQVREGVLRAMTYVQASDYCDARDKTPRWLGRAPAEQGVLFQCY' A
#
# COMPACT_ATOMS: atom_id res chain seq x y z
N MET A 1 21.54 43.64 -12.97
CA MET A 1 20.36 43.09 -12.27
C MET A 1 19.84 41.91 -13.09
N ASN A 2 20.18 40.65 -12.81
CA ASN A 2 19.75 39.80 -11.68
C ASN A 2 18.25 39.96 -11.41
N TRP A 3 17.37 39.04 -11.80
CA TRP A 3 16.95 37.91 -10.97
C TRP A 3 16.00 37.06 -11.83
N ARG A 4 16.53 36.03 -12.50
CA ARG A 4 15.71 34.98 -13.18
C ARG A 4 15.74 33.68 -12.38
N THR A 5 16.01 33.79 -11.08
CA THR A 5 16.30 32.69 -10.14
C THR A 5 15.08 32.25 -9.31
N LEU A 6 13.85 32.32 -9.83
CA LEU A 6 12.65 31.83 -9.10
C LEU A 6 11.86 30.74 -9.81
N LEU A 7 12.55 29.89 -10.56
CA LEU A 7 12.07 28.55 -10.91
C LEU A 7 13.11 27.61 -10.30
N PRO A 8 12.95 27.10 -9.05
CA PRO A 8 12.21 25.85 -8.86
C PRO A 8 11.77 25.60 -7.39
N LEU A 9 10.71 26.21 -6.89
CA LEU A 9 10.23 25.92 -5.51
C LEU A 9 8.74 25.55 -5.41
N ALA A 10 8.02 25.49 -6.54
CA ALA A 10 6.58 25.23 -6.55
C ALA A 10 6.18 23.76 -6.86
N LEU A 11 7.15 22.84 -7.00
CA LEU A 11 6.88 21.43 -7.37
C LEU A 11 7.17 20.41 -6.27
N LEU A 12 7.52 20.87 -5.06
CA LEU A 12 7.67 20.00 -3.91
C LEU A 12 6.44 20.19 -3.00
N VAL A 13 5.88 19.07 -2.55
CA VAL A 13 4.85 18.96 -1.48
C VAL A 13 3.37 18.96 -1.90
N LEU A 14 3.04 18.35 -3.04
CA LEU A 14 1.74 17.68 -3.22
C LEU A 14 1.91 16.20 -3.58
N ALA A 15 2.94 15.55 -3.05
CA ALA A 15 2.84 14.13 -2.75
C ALA A 15 1.88 14.00 -1.55
N GLY A 16 0.59 14.23 -1.80
CA GLY A 16 -0.43 13.77 -0.88
C GLY A 16 -0.16 12.28 -0.70
N CYS A 17 0.07 11.87 0.54
CA CYS A 17 0.14 10.47 0.92
C CYS A 17 -1.27 9.89 0.81
N SER A 18 -1.87 9.94 -0.38
CA SER A 18 -3.04 9.17 -0.71
C SER A 18 -2.51 7.77 -0.96
N THR A 19 -2.33 6.99 0.10
CA THR A 19 -2.37 5.53 -0.04
C THR A 19 -3.71 5.21 -0.68
N PRO A 20 -3.77 4.72 -1.94
CA PRO A 20 -5.02 4.33 -2.54
C PRO A 20 -5.86 3.50 -1.55
N PRO A 21 -7.18 3.71 -1.45
CA PRO A 21 -8.05 2.95 -0.55
C PRO A 21 -8.04 1.44 -0.82
N ASN A 22 -7.40 1.02 -1.92
CA ASN A 22 -7.23 -0.36 -2.35
C ASN A 22 -5.76 -0.81 -2.25
N GLU A 23 -4.95 -0.26 -1.35
CA GLU A 23 -3.58 -0.74 -1.18
C GLU A 23 -3.44 -1.82 -0.12
N VAL A 24 -2.65 -2.82 -0.46
CA VAL A 24 -2.17 -3.82 0.51
C VAL A 24 -1.21 -3.14 1.46
N MET A 25 -1.54 -3.13 2.76
CA MET A 25 -0.74 -2.50 3.80
C MET A 25 -0.01 -3.54 4.64
N GLN A 26 1.22 -3.25 5.04
CA GLN A 26 1.93 -4.07 6.01
C GLN A 26 1.45 -3.74 7.43
N VAL A 27 1.00 -4.74 8.18
CA VAL A 27 0.52 -4.59 9.57
C VAL A 27 1.63 -4.85 10.58
N ARG A 28 2.47 -5.85 10.28
CA ARG A 28 3.72 -6.18 11.00
C ARG A 28 4.62 -6.96 10.05
N GLU A 29 5.84 -7.28 10.46
CA GLU A 29 6.75 -8.05 9.62
C GLU A 29 6.11 -9.34 9.08
N GLY A 30 6.16 -9.50 7.76
CA GLY A 30 5.56 -10.62 7.04
C GLY A 30 4.03 -10.72 7.08
N VAL A 31 3.31 -9.80 7.74
CA VAL A 31 1.83 -9.79 7.77
C VAL A 31 1.32 -8.58 7.01
N LEU A 32 0.53 -8.87 5.99
CA LEU A 32 -0.11 -7.91 5.12
C LEU A 32 -1.60 -7.86 5.39
N ARG A 33 -2.22 -6.73 5.05
CA ARG A 33 -3.65 -6.49 5.09
C ARG A 33 -4.11 -6.05 3.70
N ALA A 34 -5.16 -6.67 3.20
CA ALA A 34 -5.88 -6.25 2.00
C ALA A 34 -7.34 -5.99 2.34
N MET A 35 -8.06 -5.24 1.51
CA MET A 35 -9.49 -5.00 1.70
C MET A 35 -10.33 -6.24 1.42
N THR A 36 -9.89 -7.10 0.50
CA THR A 36 -10.60 -8.33 0.10
C THR A 36 -9.67 -9.52 -0.04
N TYR A 37 -10.22 -10.73 0.02
CA TYR A 37 -9.49 -11.97 -0.28
C TYR A 37 -8.93 -11.99 -1.70
N VAL A 38 -9.70 -11.49 -2.68
CA VAL A 38 -9.26 -11.43 -4.08
C VAL A 38 -8.01 -10.57 -4.21
N GLN A 39 -8.03 -9.36 -3.64
CA GLN A 39 -6.87 -8.47 -3.66
C GLN A 39 -5.63 -9.06 -2.99
N ALA A 40 -5.80 -9.76 -1.86
CA ALA A 40 -4.71 -10.45 -1.20
C ALA A 40 -4.12 -11.58 -2.06
N SER A 41 -4.99 -12.36 -2.72
CA SER A 41 -4.57 -13.41 -3.65
C SER A 41 -3.79 -12.84 -4.83
N ASP A 42 -4.33 -11.82 -5.51
CA ASP A 42 -3.68 -11.16 -6.65
C ASP A 42 -2.32 -10.57 -6.25
N TYR A 43 -2.21 -10.03 -5.02
CA TYR A 43 -0.97 -9.48 -4.50
C TYR A 43 0.13 -10.55 -4.32
N CYS A 44 -0.23 -11.74 -3.83
CA CYS A 44 0.72 -12.84 -3.69
C CYS A 44 1.04 -13.49 -5.04
N ASP A 45 0.05 -13.65 -5.92
CA ASP A 45 0.21 -14.23 -7.25
C ASP A 45 1.17 -13.40 -8.12
N ALA A 46 1.06 -12.07 -8.09
CA ALA A 46 1.99 -11.16 -8.76
C ALA A 46 3.45 -11.25 -8.25
N ARG A 47 3.71 -12.04 -7.22
CA ARG A 47 5.04 -12.31 -6.63
C ARG A 47 5.42 -13.79 -6.71
N ASP A 48 4.68 -14.59 -7.49
CA ASP A 48 4.85 -16.03 -7.61
C ASP A 48 4.78 -16.74 -6.25
N LYS A 49 3.92 -16.24 -5.34
CA LYS A 49 3.74 -16.72 -3.97
C LYS A 49 2.31 -17.14 -3.70
N THR A 50 2.12 -18.01 -2.71
CA THR A 50 0.78 -18.43 -2.29
C THR A 50 0.30 -17.61 -1.08
N PRO A 51 -0.98 -17.19 -1.02
CA PRO A 51 -1.53 -16.52 0.14
C PRO A 51 -1.78 -17.49 1.30
N ARG A 52 -1.23 -17.17 2.48
CA ARG A 52 -1.59 -17.77 3.77
C ARG A 52 -2.55 -16.86 4.51
N TRP A 53 -3.77 -17.32 4.74
CA TRP A 53 -4.78 -16.56 5.48
C TRP A 53 -4.50 -16.58 6.98
N LEU A 54 -4.43 -15.40 7.59
CA LEU A 54 -4.24 -15.24 9.04
C LEU A 54 -5.55 -14.88 9.76
N GLY A 55 -6.55 -14.41 9.02
CA GLY A 55 -7.88 -14.08 9.54
C GLY A 55 -8.40 -12.76 9.00
N ARG A 56 -9.44 -12.22 9.65
CA ARG A 56 -9.95 -10.88 9.36
C ARG A 56 -9.12 -9.81 10.07
N ALA A 57 -8.95 -8.67 9.42
CA ALA A 57 -8.36 -7.49 10.04
C ALA A 57 -9.31 -6.90 11.09
N PRO A 58 -8.78 -6.25 12.15
CA PRO A 58 -9.62 -5.61 13.18
C PRO A 58 -10.60 -4.60 12.57
N ALA A 59 -11.75 -4.42 13.24
CA ALA A 59 -12.82 -3.51 12.82
C ALA A 59 -13.37 -3.79 11.39
N GLU A 60 -13.38 -5.07 10.98
CA GLU A 60 -13.82 -5.52 9.64
C GLU A 60 -13.09 -4.80 8.50
N GLN A 61 -11.86 -4.36 8.74
CA GLN A 61 -11.10 -3.56 7.80
C GLN A 61 -10.40 -4.39 6.71
N GLY A 62 -10.92 -5.58 6.39
CA GLY A 62 -10.40 -6.48 5.38
C GLY A 62 -9.80 -7.77 5.94
N VAL A 63 -8.76 -8.28 5.28
CA VAL A 63 -8.18 -9.61 5.53
C VAL A 63 -6.69 -9.51 5.84
N LEU A 64 -6.23 -10.30 6.81
CA LEU A 64 -4.82 -10.47 7.14
C LEU A 64 -4.28 -11.70 6.44
N PHE A 65 -3.13 -11.55 5.81
CA PHE A 65 -2.49 -12.61 5.03
C PHE A 65 -0.97 -12.50 5.04
N GLN A 66 -0.30 -13.56 4.60
CA GLN A 66 1.13 -13.57 4.27
C GLN A 66 1.32 -14.18 2.90
N CYS A 67 2.35 -13.79 2.17
CA CYS A 67 2.75 -14.48 0.93
C CYS A 67 3.98 -15.34 1.22
N TYR A 68 3.92 -16.63 0.89
CA TYR A 68 5.04 -17.57 1.05
C TYR A 68 5.45 -18.15 -0.29
#